data_AF-A0A9C7Z6N2-F1
#
_entry.id   AF-A0A9C7Z6N2-F1
#
_cell.length_a   1.000
_cell.length_b   1.000
_cell.length_c   1.000
_cell.angle_alpha   90.00
_cell.angle_beta   90.00
_cell.angle_gamma   90.00
#
_symmetry.space_group_name_H-M   'P 1'
#
loop_
_entity.id
_entity.type
_entity.pdbx_description
1 polymer ?
#
loop_
_entity_poly.entity_id
_entity_poly.type
_entity_poly.pdbx_seq_one_letter_code
_entity_poly.pdbx_strand_id
1 'polypeptide(L)'
;MSELISNERKDALRKILSRLHAGESAEALKEEFKELLGEVTPLEISQIEAELVKEGTPREELMSLCDVHMAMFKESLSQEPDLPDWHPLHILYEEHRGMLQASEGIWKLARDGSEDTDELQGLAAKLADTEVHYQREENVLFPYLEKHGITEPPAIMWMEHDRIRAERKALISLVESGTRGKLLETRARGLYEIFSSHFQKEGKILFPSAIDVITDAEWKRIRKEFDGIGYTPFVSKIAPAPLLTDEEKAADGEINFTAGSLSLKELSAVLDTLPVDITFIDLDDRVRYFNQAPDRVFVRSPAIIGRTVQNCHPQKSIAAVNRILKEFENGERDEAEFWINQGGKTVYIRYLPVRGESGVYLGTLEVTQDITKIKAIEGEKRLLDDI
;
A
#
# COMPACT_ATOMS: atom_id res chain seq x y z
N MET A 1 -32.65 8.28 -3.85
CA MET A 1 -33.26 6.98 -4.21
C MET A 1 -32.23 5.89 -3.99
N SER A 2 -31.81 5.64 -2.74
CA SER A 2 -30.67 4.74 -2.43
C SER A 2 -30.93 3.88 -1.18
N GLU A 3 -32.15 3.87 -0.66
CA GLU A 3 -32.56 2.93 0.38
C GLU A 3 -33.36 1.84 -0.32
N LEU A 4 -32.92 0.59 -0.18
CA LEU A 4 -33.43 -0.64 -0.80
C LEU A 4 -32.86 -0.97 -2.18
N ILE A 5 -31.61 -1.43 -2.20
CA ILE A 5 -31.35 -2.69 -2.89
C ILE A 5 -32.44 -3.67 -2.41
N SER A 6 -33.35 -4.12 -3.28
CA SER A 6 -34.49 -4.92 -2.81
C SER A 6 -33.97 -6.20 -2.14
N ASN A 7 -34.52 -6.57 -0.99
CA ASN A 7 -34.18 -7.84 -0.32
C ASN A 7 -34.28 -9.04 -1.27
N GLU A 8 -35.14 -8.95 -2.30
CA GLU A 8 -35.27 -9.96 -3.34
C GLU A 8 -33.95 -10.17 -4.12
N ARG A 9 -33.19 -9.11 -4.43
CA ARG A 9 -31.89 -9.23 -5.11
C ARG A 9 -30.83 -9.88 -4.22
N LYS A 10 -30.83 -9.56 -2.92
CA LYS A 10 -29.93 -10.19 -1.94
C LYS A 10 -30.25 -11.67 -1.76
N ASP A 11 -31.53 -12.01 -1.64
CA ASP A 11 -31.98 -13.40 -1.49
C ASP A 11 -31.73 -14.22 -2.77
N ALA A 12 -31.88 -13.60 -3.94
CA ALA A 12 -31.49 -14.18 -5.21
C ALA A 12 -29.99 -14.53 -5.26
N LEU A 13 -29.13 -13.58 -4.89
CA LEU A 13 -27.68 -13.81 -4.84
C LEU A 13 -27.28 -14.92 -3.85
N ARG A 14 -27.91 -14.97 -2.67
CA ARG A 14 -27.71 -16.07 -1.72
C ARG A 14 -28.10 -17.43 -2.28
N LYS A 15 -29.20 -17.49 -3.03
CA LYS A 15 -29.65 -18.74 -3.66
C LYS A 15 -28.65 -19.22 -4.71
N ILE A 16 -28.06 -18.29 -5.47
CA ILE A 16 -27.00 -18.60 -6.45
C ILE A 16 -25.75 -19.10 -5.73
N LEU A 17 -25.28 -18.40 -4.68
CA LEU A 17 -24.16 -18.83 -3.83
C LEU A 17 -24.36 -20.25 -3.28
N SER A 18 -25.54 -20.53 -2.72
CA SER A 18 -25.86 -21.86 -2.19
C SER A 18 -25.79 -22.96 -3.25
N ARG A 19 -26.13 -22.66 -4.51
CA ARG A 19 -26.11 -23.62 -5.62
C ARG A 19 -24.71 -23.82 -6.17
N LEU A 20 -23.89 -22.77 -6.23
CA LEU A 20 -22.46 -22.88 -6.54
C LEU A 20 -21.76 -23.81 -5.53
N HIS A 21 -22.03 -23.66 -4.24
CA HIS A 21 -21.49 -24.56 -3.22
C HIS A 21 -22.03 -25.99 -3.30
N ALA A 22 -23.23 -26.17 -3.84
CA ALA A 22 -23.79 -27.49 -4.13
C ALA A 22 -23.16 -28.16 -5.36
N GLY A 23 -22.23 -27.49 -6.04
CA GLY A 23 -21.47 -28.02 -7.19
C GLY A 23 -22.07 -27.69 -8.56
N GLU A 24 -23.08 -26.82 -8.63
CA GLU A 24 -23.59 -26.32 -9.90
C GLU A 24 -22.59 -25.34 -10.53
N SER A 25 -22.38 -25.42 -11.85
CA SER A 25 -21.36 -24.60 -12.52
C SER A 25 -21.83 -23.17 -12.72
N ALA A 26 -20.88 -22.23 -12.70
CA ALA A 26 -21.12 -20.83 -13.01
C ALA A 26 -21.81 -20.64 -14.36
N GLU A 27 -21.41 -21.42 -15.38
CA GLU A 27 -22.03 -21.41 -16.70
C GLU A 27 -23.51 -21.82 -16.70
N ALA A 28 -23.96 -22.70 -15.79
CA ALA A 28 -25.37 -23.10 -15.69
C ALA A 28 -26.23 -22.02 -15.02
N LEU A 29 -25.63 -21.23 -14.13
CA LEU A 29 -26.31 -20.20 -13.35
C LEU A 29 -26.31 -18.82 -14.04
N LYS A 30 -25.52 -18.62 -15.09
CA LYS A 30 -25.31 -17.32 -15.73
C LYS A 30 -26.60 -16.64 -16.23
N GLU A 31 -27.53 -17.39 -16.84
CA GLU A 31 -28.76 -16.81 -17.41
C GLU A 31 -29.72 -16.39 -16.31
N GLU A 32 -29.86 -17.21 -15.27
CA GLU A 32 -30.66 -16.87 -14.08
C GLU A 32 -30.06 -15.66 -13.36
N PHE A 33 -28.72 -15.61 -13.23
CA PHE A 33 -28.01 -14.46 -12.68
C PHE A 33 -28.30 -13.17 -13.47
N LYS A 34 -28.23 -13.25 -14.80
CA LYS A 34 -28.50 -12.14 -15.72
C LYS A 34 -29.95 -11.65 -15.64
N GLU A 35 -30.93 -12.56 -15.58
CA GLU A 35 -32.34 -12.22 -15.43
C GLU A 35 -32.65 -11.56 -14.08
N LEU A 36 -32.01 -12.04 -13.01
CA LEU A 36 -32.24 -11.55 -11.64
C LEU A 36 -31.61 -10.18 -11.38
N LEU A 37 -30.42 -9.95 -11.93
CA LEU A 37 -29.70 -8.70 -11.71
C LEU A 37 -29.93 -7.68 -12.83
N GLY A 38 -30.28 -8.07 -14.06
CA GLY A 38 -30.59 -7.09 -15.11
C GLY A 38 -29.45 -6.09 -15.35
N GLU A 39 -29.77 -4.80 -15.51
CA GLU A 39 -28.79 -3.70 -15.60
C GLU A 39 -28.36 -3.24 -14.20
N VAL A 40 -27.57 -4.06 -13.49
CA VAL A 40 -26.96 -3.66 -12.20
C VAL A 40 -25.54 -3.18 -12.46
N THR A 41 -25.19 -2.03 -11.87
CA THR A 41 -23.84 -1.45 -11.96
C THR A 41 -22.84 -2.19 -11.07
N PRO A 42 -21.53 -2.14 -11.36
CA PRO A 42 -20.52 -2.75 -10.48
C PRO A 42 -20.56 -2.23 -9.04
N LEU A 43 -20.89 -0.94 -8.86
CA LEU A 43 -21.06 -0.34 -7.53
C LEU A 43 -22.22 -0.98 -6.75
N GLU A 44 -23.37 -1.20 -7.40
CA GLU A 44 -24.51 -1.87 -6.77
C GLU A 44 -24.20 -3.33 -6.41
N ILE A 45 -23.47 -4.07 -7.26
CA ILE A 45 -22.99 -5.42 -6.94
C ILE A 45 -22.10 -5.38 -5.70
N SER A 46 -21.10 -4.49 -5.68
CA SER A 46 -20.18 -4.38 -4.54
C SER A 46 -20.91 -3.99 -3.25
N GLN A 47 -21.94 -3.15 -3.32
CA GLN A 47 -22.78 -2.81 -2.17
C GLN A 47 -23.58 -4.01 -1.66
N ILE A 48 -24.14 -4.82 -2.57
CA ILE A 48 -24.83 -6.05 -2.18
C ILE A 48 -23.86 -7.03 -1.51
N GLU A 49 -22.70 -7.26 -2.11
CA GLU A 49 -21.66 -8.14 -1.57
C GLU A 49 -21.23 -7.67 -0.17
N ALA A 50 -21.00 -6.37 0.03
CA ALA A 50 -20.63 -5.81 1.33
C ALA A 50 -21.73 -6.01 2.38
N GLU A 51 -23.01 -5.88 2.01
CA GLU A 51 -24.13 -6.21 2.90
C GLU A 51 -24.17 -7.70 3.26
N LEU A 52 -23.93 -8.60 2.30
CA LEU A 52 -23.86 -10.05 2.55
C LEU A 52 -22.74 -10.39 3.54
N VAL A 53 -21.54 -9.79 3.38
CA VAL A 53 -20.43 -9.97 4.33
C VAL A 53 -20.80 -9.47 5.72
N LYS A 54 -21.43 -8.29 5.81
CA LYS A 54 -21.89 -7.71 7.08
C LYS A 54 -22.94 -8.60 7.77
N GLU A 55 -23.76 -9.29 6.99
CA GLU A 55 -24.76 -10.25 7.47
C GLU A 55 -24.18 -11.66 7.75
N GLY A 56 -22.87 -11.86 7.55
CA GLY A 56 -22.12 -13.05 7.98
C GLY A 56 -21.69 -14.01 6.88
N THR A 57 -21.91 -13.68 5.59
CA THR A 57 -21.38 -14.48 4.48
C THR A 57 -19.85 -14.35 4.42
N PRO A 58 -19.08 -15.45 4.50
CA PRO A 58 -17.63 -15.41 4.36
C PRO A 58 -17.20 -14.86 3.00
N ARG A 59 -16.12 -14.07 2.95
CA ARG A 59 -15.61 -13.50 1.70
C ARG A 59 -15.13 -14.55 0.71
N GLU A 60 -14.65 -15.68 1.21
CA GLU A 60 -14.26 -16.84 0.40
C GLU A 60 -15.43 -17.37 -0.44
N GLU A 61 -16.67 -17.25 0.06
CA GLU A 61 -17.87 -17.66 -0.67
C GLU A 61 -18.18 -16.68 -1.82
N LEU A 62 -17.94 -15.38 -1.62
CA LEU A 62 -18.14 -14.36 -2.65
C LEU A 62 -17.17 -14.51 -3.82
N MET A 63 -15.99 -15.09 -3.62
CA MET A 63 -15.07 -15.40 -4.72
C MET A 63 -15.73 -16.26 -5.80
N SER A 64 -16.65 -17.15 -5.43
CA SER A 64 -17.38 -18.00 -6.38
C SER A 64 -18.40 -17.23 -7.23
N LEU A 65 -18.91 -16.09 -6.74
CA LEU A 65 -19.77 -15.19 -7.53
C LEU A 65 -19.00 -14.51 -8.65
N CYS A 66 -17.71 -14.19 -8.42
CA CYS A 66 -16.86 -13.64 -9.48
C CYS A 66 -16.82 -14.57 -10.70
N ASP A 67 -16.81 -15.89 -10.50
CA ASP A 67 -16.81 -16.85 -11.59
C ASP A 67 -18.12 -16.80 -12.40
N VAL A 68 -19.25 -16.53 -11.75
CA VAL A 68 -20.55 -16.31 -12.42
C VAL A 68 -20.56 -15.00 -13.20
N HIS A 69 -20.08 -13.89 -12.60
CA HIS A 69 -19.91 -12.61 -13.31
C HIS A 69 -19.07 -12.80 -14.56
N MET A 70 -17.92 -13.47 -14.44
CA MET A 70 -17.01 -13.75 -15.54
C MET A 70 -17.65 -14.61 -16.63
N ALA A 71 -18.48 -15.59 -16.28
CA ALA A 71 -19.20 -16.42 -17.23
C ALA A 71 -20.18 -15.60 -18.10
N MET A 72 -20.75 -14.52 -17.56
CA MET A 72 -21.60 -13.59 -18.34
C MET A 72 -20.77 -12.72 -19.29
N PHE A 73 -19.60 -12.24 -18.85
CA PHE A 73 -18.70 -11.42 -19.68
C PHE A 73 -17.86 -12.22 -20.69
N LYS A 74 -17.93 -13.56 -20.71
CA LYS A 74 -17.32 -14.36 -21.78
C LYS A 74 -17.96 -14.12 -23.15
N GLU A 75 -19.22 -13.68 -23.20
CA GLU A 75 -19.95 -13.41 -24.45
C GLU A 75 -19.80 -11.96 -24.95
N SER A 76 -19.47 -11.03 -24.05
CA SER A 76 -19.12 -9.65 -24.41
C SER A 76 -17.63 -9.58 -24.71
N LEU A 77 -17.26 -9.22 -25.94
CA LEU A 77 -15.90 -8.83 -26.28
C LEU A 77 -15.61 -7.46 -25.63
N SER A 78 -15.37 -7.44 -24.33
CA SER A 78 -14.81 -6.27 -23.66
C SER A 78 -13.39 -6.06 -24.19
N GLN A 79 -13.24 -5.13 -25.13
CA GLN A 79 -11.92 -4.67 -25.56
C GLN A 79 -11.27 -3.91 -24.40
N GLU A 80 -9.95 -4.06 -24.26
CA GLU A 80 -9.19 -3.20 -23.36
C GLU A 80 -9.49 -1.74 -23.71
N PRO A 81 -9.80 -0.89 -22.73
CA PRO A 81 -10.16 0.50 -22.99
C PRO A 81 -8.97 1.23 -23.65
N ASP A 82 -9.28 2.09 -24.63
CA ASP A 82 -8.28 2.93 -25.29
C ASP A 82 -7.84 4.06 -24.34
N LEU A 83 -6.82 3.76 -23.54
CA LEU A 83 -6.28 4.64 -22.50
C LEU A 83 -4.92 5.20 -22.93
N PRO A 84 -4.63 6.49 -22.63
CA PRO A 84 -3.33 7.08 -22.92
C PRO A 84 -2.18 6.32 -22.24
N ASP A 85 -1.00 6.29 -22.88
CA ASP A 85 0.20 5.58 -22.39
C ASP A 85 0.69 6.02 -21.00
N TRP A 86 0.27 7.20 -20.51
CA TRP A 86 0.60 7.68 -19.16
C TRP A 86 -0.34 7.13 -18.09
N HIS A 87 -1.52 6.64 -18.49
CA HIS A 87 -2.62 6.28 -17.60
C HIS A 87 -2.24 5.07 -16.74
N PRO A 88 -2.51 5.07 -15.41
CA PRO A 88 -2.19 3.95 -14.53
C PRO A 88 -2.65 2.58 -15.05
N LEU A 89 -3.90 2.48 -15.49
CA LEU A 89 -4.44 1.22 -16.03
C LEU A 89 -3.78 0.76 -17.34
N HIS A 90 -3.37 1.69 -18.22
CA HIS A 90 -2.61 1.33 -19.44
C HIS A 90 -1.32 0.61 -19.04
N ILE A 91 -0.63 1.15 -18.04
CA ILE A 91 0.61 0.58 -17.51
C ILE A 91 0.34 -0.80 -16.92
N LEU A 92 -0.71 -0.96 -16.09
CA LEU A 92 -1.07 -2.27 -15.52
C LEU A 92 -1.36 -3.31 -16.61
N TYR A 93 -2.09 -2.95 -17.68
CA TYR A 93 -2.32 -3.86 -18.82
C TYR A 93 -1.01 -4.26 -19.53
N GLU A 94 -0.06 -3.34 -19.74
CA GLU A 94 1.25 -3.69 -20.29
C GLU A 94 2.01 -4.68 -19.40
N GLU A 95 1.92 -4.50 -18.08
CA GLU A 95 2.52 -5.41 -17.10
C GLU A 95 1.85 -6.79 -17.12
N HIS A 96 0.52 -6.85 -17.19
CA HIS A 96 -0.24 -8.10 -17.34
C HIS A 96 0.25 -8.90 -18.53
N ARG A 97 0.45 -8.25 -19.69
CA ARG A 97 0.97 -8.91 -20.90
C ARG A 97 2.37 -9.48 -20.68
N GLY A 98 3.27 -8.70 -20.09
CA GLY A 98 4.63 -9.15 -19.79
C GLY A 98 4.68 -10.32 -18.80
N MET A 99 3.87 -10.27 -17.74
CA MET A 99 3.77 -11.33 -16.73
C MET A 99 3.18 -12.62 -17.28
N LEU A 100 2.15 -12.52 -18.13
CA LEU A 100 1.61 -13.67 -18.87
C LEU A 100 2.65 -14.27 -19.80
N GLN A 101 3.36 -13.45 -20.59
CA GLN A 101 4.41 -13.94 -21.47
C GLN A 101 5.54 -14.64 -20.71
N ALA A 102 5.96 -14.09 -19.56
CA ALA A 102 7.02 -14.69 -18.76
C ALA A 102 6.60 -16.05 -18.16
N SER A 103 5.40 -16.12 -17.56
CA SER A 103 4.88 -17.38 -17.01
C SER A 103 4.61 -18.43 -18.10
N GLU A 104 4.08 -18.02 -19.26
CA GLU A 104 3.89 -18.89 -20.41
C GLU A 104 5.23 -19.40 -20.97
N GLY A 105 6.26 -18.56 -21.02
CA GLY A 105 7.61 -18.93 -21.44
C GLY A 105 8.20 -20.04 -20.57
N ILE A 106 8.13 -19.89 -19.24
CA ILE A 106 8.57 -20.95 -18.31
C ILE A 106 7.76 -22.23 -18.53
N TRP A 107 6.44 -22.11 -18.71
CA TRP A 107 5.59 -23.27 -18.96
C TRP A 107 5.96 -24.00 -20.25
N LYS A 108 6.15 -23.29 -21.37
CA LYS A 108 6.57 -23.87 -22.66
C LYS A 108 7.93 -24.56 -22.54
N LEU A 109 8.93 -23.89 -21.95
CA LEU A 109 10.26 -24.47 -21.76
C LEU A 109 10.22 -25.74 -20.90
N ALA A 110 9.44 -25.73 -19.82
CA ALA A 110 9.28 -26.89 -18.94
C ALA A 110 8.54 -28.06 -19.62
N ARG A 111 7.49 -27.77 -20.40
CA ARG A 111 6.72 -28.75 -21.17
C ARG A 111 7.57 -29.40 -22.26
N ASP A 112 8.37 -28.59 -22.95
CA ASP A 112 9.19 -29.03 -24.08
C ASP A 112 10.51 -29.69 -23.61
N GLY A 113 10.75 -29.72 -22.29
CA GLY A 113 11.92 -30.36 -21.69
C GLY A 113 13.23 -29.62 -21.96
N SER A 114 13.18 -28.29 -22.12
CA SER A 114 14.35 -27.47 -22.43
C SER A 114 15.41 -27.54 -21.33
N GLU A 115 16.68 -27.60 -21.75
CA GLU A 115 17.84 -27.50 -20.87
C GLU A 115 18.36 -26.05 -20.74
N ASP A 116 17.72 -25.09 -21.42
CA ASP A 116 18.09 -23.67 -21.38
C ASP A 116 17.83 -23.07 -20.00
N THR A 117 18.88 -23.13 -19.18
CA THR A 117 18.82 -22.70 -17.79
C THR A 117 18.92 -21.19 -17.66
N ASP A 118 19.62 -20.53 -18.59
CA ASP A 118 19.78 -19.08 -18.60
C ASP A 118 18.45 -18.41 -18.92
N GLU A 119 17.71 -18.92 -19.90
CA GLU A 119 16.37 -18.40 -20.24
C GLU A 119 15.38 -18.62 -19.09
N LEU A 120 15.35 -19.82 -18.50
CA LEU A 120 14.48 -20.11 -17.35
C LEU A 120 14.78 -19.21 -16.16
N GLN A 121 16.05 -19.03 -15.81
CA GLN A 121 16.45 -18.13 -14.73
C GLN A 121 16.12 -16.67 -15.05
N GLY A 122 16.32 -16.23 -16.29
CA GLY A 122 15.97 -14.89 -16.72
C GLY A 122 14.47 -14.59 -16.61
N LEU A 123 13.61 -15.56 -16.97
CA LEU A 123 12.16 -15.43 -16.82
C LEU A 123 11.74 -15.44 -15.34
N ALA A 124 12.32 -16.32 -14.53
CA ALA A 124 12.04 -16.38 -13.09
C ALA A 124 12.46 -15.09 -12.37
N ALA A 125 13.61 -14.50 -12.73
CA ALA A 125 14.06 -13.22 -12.20
C ALA A 125 13.08 -12.08 -12.53
N LYS A 126 12.59 -12.00 -13.78
CA LYS A 126 11.56 -11.03 -14.15
C LYS A 126 10.27 -11.19 -13.36
N LEU A 127 9.87 -12.45 -13.07
CA LEU A 127 8.71 -12.71 -12.21
C LEU A 127 8.97 -12.31 -10.76
N ALA A 128 10.20 -12.43 -10.24
CA ALA A 128 10.53 -11.98 -8.88
C ALA A 128 10.25 -10.48 -8.68
N ASP A 129 10.50 -9.67 -9.71
CA ASP A 129 10.32 -8.21 -9.71
C ASP A 129 8.87 -7.77 -10.01
N THR A 130 7.89 -8.66 -9.85
CA THR A 130 6.45 -8.33 -10.06
C THR A 130 5.75 -7.83 -8.81
N GLU A 131 6.38 -7.84 -7.63
CA GLU A 131 5.74 -7.39 -6.39
C GLU A 131 5.27 -5.94 -6.45
N VAL A 132 6.00 -5.09 -7.16
CA VAL A 132 5.67 -3.66 -7.34
C VAL A 132 4.36 -3.46 -8.12
N HIS A 133 3.90 -4.42 -8.91
CA HIS A 133 2.58 -4.40 -9.55
C HIS A 133 1.47 -4.44 -8.50
N TYR A 134 1.45 -5.53 -7.72
CA TYR A 134 0.46 -5.71 -6.66
C TYR A 134 0.52 -4.61 -5.61
N GLN A 135 1.71 -4.10 -5.27
CA GLN A 135 1.83 -2.99 -4.32
C GLN A 135 1.15 -1.70 -4.82
N ARG A 136 1.17 -1.42 -6.12
CA ARG A 136 0.47 -0.27 -6.70
C ARG A 136 -1.04 -0.46 -6.69
N GLU A 137 -1.51 -1.67 -6.93
CA GLU A 137 -2.93 -1.98 -6.83
C GLU A 137 -3.40 -1.87 -5.37
N GLU A 138 -2.74 -2.60 -4.47
CA GLU A 138 -3.10 -2.73 -3.05
C GLU A 138 -2.97 -1.43 -2.26
N ASN A 139 -1.89 -0.68 -2.44
CA ASN A 139 -1.59 0.49 -1.61
C ASN A 139 -2.02 1.81 -2.26
N VAL A 140 -2.48 1.79 -3.51
CA VAL A 140 -2.92 3.00 -4.22
C VAL A 140 -4.27 2.76 -4.90
N LEU A 141 -4.38 1.92 -5.93
CA LEU A 141 -5.64 1.81 -6.69
C LEU A 141 -6.84 1.38 -5.82
N PHE A 142 -6.64 0.38 -4.95
CA PHE A 142 -7.68 -0.18 -4.08
C PHE A 142 -8.20 0.87 -3.08
N PRO A 143 -7.37 1.62 -2.33
CA PRO A 143 -7.83 2.74 -1.50
C PRO A 143 -8.70 3.76 -2.24
N TYR A 144 -8.39 4.09 -3.50
CA TYR A 144 -9.21 5.01 -4.30
C TYR A 144 -10.57 4.39 -4.67
N LEU A 145 -10.62 3.10 -5.02
CA LEU A 145 -11.88 2.38 -5.24
C LEU A 145 -12.74 2.32 -3.97
N GLU A 146 -12.12 2.03 -2.83
CA GLU A 146 -12.79 1.95 -1.53
C GLU A 146 -13.38 3.30 -1.10
N LYS A 147 -12.66 4.41 -1.35
CA LYS A 147 -13.16 5.78 -1.13
C LYS A 147 -14.44 6.06 -1.93
N HIS A 148 -14.59 5.44 -3.08
CA HIS A 148 -15.78 5.52 -3.94
C HIS A 148 -16.83 4.42 -3.64
N GLY A 149 -16.64 3.64 -2.57
CA GLY A 149 -17.60 2.64 -2.10
C GLY A 149 -17.47 1.25 -2.72
N ILE A 150 -16.44 1.02 -3.56
CA ILE A 150 -16.13 -0.31 -4.12
C ILE A 150 -15.11 -0.99 -3.21
N THR A 151 -15.56 -1.91 -2.37
CA THR A 151 -14.75 -2.49 -1.28
C THR A 151 -14.53 -4.00 -1.41
N GLU A 152 -15.51 -4.74 -1.91
CA GLU A 152 -15.41 -6.20 -2.01
C GLU A 152 -14.53 -6.67 -3.19
N PRO A 153 -14.57 -6.07 -4.40
CA PRO A 153 -13.64 -6.45 -5.46
C PRO A 153 -12.15 -6.27 -5.07
N PRO A 154 -11.71 -5.13 -4.49
CA PRO A 154 -10.36 -4.99 -3.95
C PRO A 154 -9.98 -6.07 -2.93
N ALA A 155 -10.88 -6.36 -1.99
CA ALA A 155 -10.63 -7.38 -0.96
C ALA A 155 -10.44 -8.78 -1.57
N ILE A 156 -11.24 -9.14 -2.57
CA ILE A 156 -11.11 -10.42 -3.29
C ILE A 156 -9.81 -10.47 -4.11
N MET A 157 -9.46 -9.38 -4.81
CA MET A 157 -8.21 -9.31 -5.56
C MET A 157 -6.99 -9.46 -4.65
N TRP A 158 -6.99 -8.81 -3.47
CA TRP A 158 -5.91 -8.98 -2.48
C TRP A 158 -5.74 -10.43 -2.04
N MET A 159 -6.85 -11.14 -1.77
CA MET A 159 -6.79 -12.57 -1.42
C MET A 159 -6.19 -13.42 -2.54
N GLU A 160 -6.45 -13.06 -3.81
CA GLU A 160 -5.81 -13.71 -4.96
C GLU A 160 -4.32 -13.34 -5.08
N HIS A 161 -3.93 -12.10 -4.80
CA HIS A 161 -2.53 -11.68 -4.78
C HIS A 161 -1.70 -12.51 -3.80
N ASP A 162 -2.24 -12.82 -2.62
CA ASP A 162 -1.55 -13.67 -1.64
C ASP A 162 -1.32 -15.10 -2.17
N ARG A 163 -2.32 -15.67 -2.88
CA ARG A 163 -2.17 -16.97 -3.55
C ARG A 163 -1.14 -16.91 -4.67
N ILE A 164 -1.20 -15.85 -5.47
CA ILE A 164 -0.24 -15.58 -6.55
C ILE A 164 1.19 -15.49 -6.00
N ARG A 165 1.42 -14.72 -4.92
CA ARG A 165 2.72 -14.59 -4.27
C ARG A 165 3.27 -15.94 -3.84
N ALA A 166 2.43 -16.80 -3.26
CA ALA A 166 2.82 -18.13 -2.83
C ALA A 166 3.22 -19.03 -4.02
N GLU A 167 2.41 -19.11 -5.06
CA GLU A 167 2.69 -19.93 -6.25
C GLU A 167 3.88 -19.39 -7.05
N ARG A 168 3.99 -18.07 -7.19
CA ARG A 168 5.14 -17.41 -7.83
C ARG A 168 6.43 -17.74 -7.10
N LYS A 169 6.46 -17.59 -5.77
CA LYS A 169 7.65 -17.93 -4.96
C LYS A 169 8.02 -19.40 -5.10
N ALA A 170 7.03 -20.30 -5.06
CA ALA A 170 7.27 -21.73 -5.24
C ALA A 170 7.86 -22.05 -6.62
N LEU A 171 7.34 -21.43 -7.69
CA LEU A 171 7.86 -21.61 -9.04
C LEU A 171 9.30 -21.10 -9.18
N ILE A 172 9.58 -19.90 -8.67
CA ILE A 172 10.93 -19.31 -8.70
C ILE A 172 11.93 -20.23 -7.99
N SER A 173 11.62 -20.72 -6.80
CA SER A 173 12.49 -21.64 -6.07
C SER A 173 12.73 -22.96 -6.80
N LEU A 174 11.76 -23.47 -7.57
CA LEU A 174 11.96 -24.64 -8.42
C LEU A 174 12.92 -24.36 -9.58
N VAL A 175 12.82 -23.19 -10.20
CA VAL A 175 13.75 -22.78 -11.26
C VAL A 175 15.17 -22.60 -10.72
N GLU A 176 15.32 -21.91 -9.58
CA GLU A 176 16.61 -21.64 -8.93
C GLU A 176 17.31 -22.92 -8.46
N SER A 177 16.55 -23.90 -7.98
CA SER A 177 17.08 -25.22 -7.58
C SER A 177 17.44 -26.12 -8.78
N GLY A 178 17.20 -25.67 -10.01
CA GLY A 178 17.46 -26.46 -11.22
C GLY A 178 16.46 -27.59 -11.44
N THR A 179 15.28 -27.54 -10.81
CA THR A 179 14.22 -28.54 -11.00
C THR A 179 13.72 -28.50 -12.45
N ARG A 180 13.44 -29.68 -13.03
CA ARG A 180 12.98 -29.86 -14.41
C ARG A 180 11.84 -30.89 -14.49
N GLY A 181 11.25 -31.01 -15.68
CA GLY A 181 10.22 -31.99 -15.97
C GLY A 181 8.86 -31.66 -15.35
N LYS A 182 8.07 -32.71 -15.06
CA LYS A 182 6.61 -32.56 -14.85
C LYS A 182 6.22 -31.65 -13.67
N LEU A 183 7.04 -31.60 -12.62
CA LEU A 183 6.78 -30.72 -11.48
C LEU A 183 6.87 -29.25 -11.87
N LEU A 184 7.94 -28.85 -12.57
CA LEU A 184 8.11 -27.48 -13.06
C LEU A 184 7.00 -27.12 -14.04
N GLU A 185 6.69 -28.01 -15.00
CA GLU A 185 5.62 -27.81 -15.98
C GLU A 185 4.27 -27.58 -15.30
N THR A 186 3.94 -28.40 -14.30
CA THR A 186 2.65 -28.32 -13.60
C THR A 186 2.51 -27.02 -12.82
N ARG A 187 3.59 -26.59 -12.14
CA ARG A 187 3.61 -25.33 -11.38
C ARG A 187 3.60 -24.11 -12.29
N ALA A 188 4.36 -24.15 -13.39
CA ALA A 188 4.39 -23.06 -14.36
C ALA A 188 3.01 -22.88 -15.04
N ARG A 189 2.37 -23.98 -15.45
CA ARG A 189 1.00 -23.96 -15.96
C ARG A 189 0.02 -23.39 -14.94
N GLY A 190 0.11 -23.84 -13.69
CA GLY A 190 -0.74 -23.35 -12.60
C GLY A 190 -0.62 -21.84 -12.40
N LEU A 191 0.61 -21.30 -12.36
CA LEU A 191 0.81 -19.85 -12.24
C LEU A 191 0.26 -19.09 -13.46
N TYR A 192 0.49 -19.58 -14.68
CA TYR A 192 -0.06 -18.99 -15.90
C TYR A 192 -1.60 -18.95 -15.88
N GLU A 193 -2.25 -20.04 -15.45
CA GLU A 193 -3.71 -20.12 -15.33
C GLU A 193 -4.25 -19.15 -14.27
N ILE A 194 -3.55 -19.02 -13.13
CA ILE A 194 -3.92 -18.04 -12.09
C ILE A 194 -3.78 -16.61 -12.61
N PHE A 195 -2.65 -16.24 -13.23
CA PHE A 195 -2.49 -14.92 -13.86
C PHE A 195 -3.56 -14.65 -14.90
N SER A 196 -3.83 -15.60 -15.79
CA SER A 196 -4.83 -15.42 -16.83
C SER A 196 -6.22 -15.17 -16.27
N SER A 197 -6.61 -15.93 -15.24
CA SER A 197 -7.89 -15.73 -14.56
C SER A 197 -7.94 -14.39 -13.82
N HIS A 198 -6.89 -14.07 -13.07
CA HIS A 198 -6.80 -12.87 -12.26
C HIS A 198 -6.86 -11.59 -13.11
N PHE A 199 -6.00 -11.47 -14.12
CA PHE A 199 -5.97 -10.29 -15.01
C PHE A 199 -7.25 -10.14 -15.83
N GLN A 200 -7.97 -11.24 -16.09
CA GLN A 200 -9.30 -11.15 -16.68
C GLN A 200 -10.32 -10.54 -15.72
N LYS A 201 -10.28 -10.89 -14.43
CA LYS A 201 -11.15 -10.26 -13.41
C LYS A 201 -10.83 -8.78 -13.27
N GLU A 202 -9.56 -8.41 -13.27
CA GLU A 202 -9.14 -7.01 -13.24
C GLU A 202 -9.62 -6.26 -14.48
N GLY A 203 -9.27 -6.76 -15.67
CA GLY A 203 -9.57 -6.09 -16.92
C GLY A 203 -11.06 -6.04 -17.28
N LYS A 204 -11.89 -6.95 -16.76
CA LYS A 204 -13.33 -7.00 -17.06
C LYS A 204 -14.24 -6.48 -15.95
N ILE A 205 -13.75 -6.44 -14.71
CA ILE A 205 -14.56 -6.05 -13.54
C ILE A 205 -13.89 -4.88 -12.83
N LEU A 206 -12.70 -5.07 -12.28
CA LEU A 206 -12.08 -4.07 -11.40
C LEU A 206 -11.77 -2.75 -12.14
N PHE A 207 -11.10 -2.82 -13.29
CA PHE A 207 -10.65 -1.66 -14.04
C PHE A 207 -11.81 -0.88 -14.68
N PRO A 208 -12.84 -1.52 -15.29
CA PRO A 208 -14.05 -0.80 -15.67
C PRO A 208 -14.72 -0.10 -14.48
N SER A 209 -14.83 -0.78 -13.33
CA SER A 209 -15.39 -0.16 -12.13
C SER A 209 -14.57 1.04 -11.66
N ALA A 210 -13.24 0.97 -11.78
CA ALA A 210 -12.35 2.09 -11.47
C ALA A 210 -12.55 3.27 -12.44
N ILE A 211 -12.67 3.00 -13.74
CA ILE A 211 -12.93 4.03 -14.77
C ILE A 211 -14.25 4.76 -14.49
N ASP A 212 -15.28 4.03 -14.05
CA ASP A 212 -16.60 4.60 -13.80
C ASP A 212 -16.65 5.55 -12.59
N VAL A 213 -15.81 5.33 -11.57
CA VAL A 213 -15.88 6.09 -10.30
C VAL A 213 -14.70 7.04 -10.06
N ILE A 214 -13.51 6.74 -10.57
CA ILE A 214 -12.30 7.51 -10.31
C ILE A 214 -12.23 8.69 -11.27
N THR A 215 -12.06 9.89 -10.72
CA THR A 215 -12.00 11.13 -11.49
C THR A 215 -10.65 11.32 -12.20
N ASP A 216 -10.63 12.10 -13.28
CA ASP A 216 -9.40 12.48 -14.00
C ASP A 216 -8.29 13.09 -13.08
N ALA A 217 -8.69 13.86 -12.07
CA ALA A 217 -7.75 14.44 -11.11
C ALA A 217 -7.17 13.37 -10.18
N GLU A 218 -7.98 12.42 -9.74
CA GLU A 218 -7.54 11.27 -8.95
C GLU A 218 -6.62 10.35 -9.76
N TRP A 219 -6.92 10.10 -11.05
CA TRP A 219 -6.03 9.31 -11.91
C TRP A 219 -4.62 9.89 -12.02
N LYS A 220 -4.49 11.22 -12.08
CA LYS A 220 -3.18 11.89 -12.07
C LYS A 220 -2.47 11.76 -10.72
N ARG A 221 -3.19 11.73 -9.61
CA ARG A 221 -2.62 11.46 -8.26
C ARG A 221 -2.18 10.02 -8.11
N ILE A 222 -3.05 9.06 -8.46
CA ILE A 222 -2.73 7.63 -8.54
C ILE A 222 -1.46 7.43 -9.36
N ARG A 223 -1.38 8.10 -10.52
CA ARG A 223 -0.19 8.05 -11.37
C ARG A 223 1.07 8.58 -10.68
N LYS A 224 1.00 9.65 -9.88
CA LYS A 224 2.14 10.16 -9.09
C LYS A 224 2.52 9.21 -7.95
N GLU A 225 1.54 8.59 -7.30
CA GLU A 225 1.76 7.61 -6.22
C GLU A 225 2.37 6.31 -6.77
N PHE A 226 1.95 5.88 -7.97
CA PHE A 226 2.57 4.75 -8.69
C PHE A 226 4.06 4.99 -8.97
N ASP A 227 4.46 6.22 -9.35
CA ASP A 227 5.88 6.57 -9.51
C ASP A 227 6.69 6.42 -8.22
N GLY A 228 6.06 6.67 -7.06
CA GLY A 228 6.72 6.52 -5.76
C GLY A 228 7.01 5.08 -5.39
N ILE A 229 6.24 4.11 -5.93
CA ILE A 229 6.42 2.67 -5.69
C ILE A 229 7.37 2.06 -6.73
N GLY A 230 7.24 2.45 -8.00
CA GLY A 230 8.02 1.90 -9.11
C GLY A 230 7.22 0.95 -10.00
N TYR A 231 7.89 0.35 -10.98
CA TYR A 231 7.26 -0.40 -12.08
C TYR A 231 7.98 -1.71 -12.34
N THR A 232 7.27 -2.70 -12.90
CA THR A 232 7.88 -3.99 -13.25
C THR A 232 8.85 -3.83 -14.44
N PRO A 233 9.79 -4.78 -14.64
CA PRO A 233 10.70 -4.75 -15.80
C PRO A 233 9.99 -4.97 -17.15
N PHE A 234 8.68 -5.21 -17.17
CA PHE A 234 7.91 -5.44 -18.39
C PHE A 234 7.54 -4.16 -19.12
N VAL A 235 7.56 -3.01 -18.43
CA VAL A 235 7.26 -1.70 -19.02
C VAL A 235 8.57 -0.95 -19.25
N SER A 236 8.99 -0.88 -20.50
CA SER A 236 10.28 -0.27 -20.86
C SER A 236 10.28 1.26 -20.89
N LYS A 237 9.12 1.88 -21.10
CA LYS A 237 8.97 3.34 -21.17
C LYS A 237 7.60 3.76 -20.69
N ILE A 238 7.58 4.65 -19.71
CA ILE A 238 6.34 5.22 -19.18
C ILE A 238 6.22 6.66 -19.68
N ALA A 239 5.09 6.98 -20.31
CA ALA A 239 4.84 8.33 -20.78
C ALA A 239 4.68 9.29 -19.58
N PRO A 240 5.14 10.55 -19.69
CA PRO A 240 5.00 11.53 -18.63
C PRO A 240 3.52 11.82 -18.37
N ALA A 241 3.14 11.86 -17.10
CA ALA A 241 1.79 12.22 -16.69
C ALA A 241 1.50 13.72 -16.93
N PRO A 242 0.25 14.10 -17.22
CA PRO A 242 -0.16 15.50 -17.23
C PRO A 242 0.07 16.14 -15.85
N LEU A 243 0.45 17.42 -15.82
CA LEU A 243 0.60 18.16 -14.58
C LEU A 243 -0.73 18.20 -13.82
N LEU A 244 -0.68 17.94 -12.50
CA LEU A 244 -1.76 18.24 -11.57
C LEU A 244 -1.82 19.77 -11.43
N THR A 245 -2.91 20.38 -11.88
CA THR A 245 -3.11 21.83 -11.80
C THR A 245 -3.83 22.28 -10.52
N ASP A 246 -4.41 21.33 -9.79
CA ASP A 246 -5.24 21.61 -8.62
C ASP A 246 -4.53 21.17 -7.35
N GLU A 247 -4.00 22.14 -6.59
CA GLU A 247 -3.73 21.95 -5.16
C GLU A 247 -5.09 21.90 -4.46
N GLU A 248 -5.44 20.76 -3.86
CA GLU A 248 -6.62 20.68 -3.00
C GLU A 248 -6.45 21.67 -1.84
N LYS A 249 -7.35 22.66 -1.80
CA LYS A 249 -7.46 23.54 -0.65
C LYS A 249 -7.75 22.69 0.58
N ALA A 250 -6.93 22.85 1.62
CA ALA A 250 -7.19 22.27 2.93
C ALA A 250 -8.65 22.52 3.35
N ALA A 251 -9.30 21.49 3.88
CA ALA A 251 -10.54 21.69 4.60
C ALA A 251 -10.30 22.70 5.73
N ASP A 252 -11.28 23.58 5.98
CA ASP A 252 -11.13 24.65 6.96
C ASP A 252 -10.83 24.05 8.35
N GLY A 253 -9.66 24.37 8.91
CA GLY A 253 -9.18 23.85 10.21
C GLY A 253 -8.23 22.64 10.16
N GLU A 254 -7.89 22.13 8.97
CA GLU A 254 -6.90 21.05 8.81
C GLU A 254 -5.53 21.57 8.32
N ILE A 255 -4.48 20.88 8.76
CA ILE A 255 -3.12 21.04 8.26
C ILE A 255 -2.88 19.93 7.24
N ASN A 256 -2.66 20.30 5.98
CA ASN A 256 -2.30 19.37 4.92
C ASN A 256 -0.80 19.07 4.97
N PHE A 257 -0.47 17.79 4.92
CA PHE A 257 0.88 17.27 4.72
C PHE A 257 0.98 16.69 3.31
N THR A 258 2.19 16.28 2.92
CA THR A 258 2.39 15.54 1.66
C THR A 258 1.61 14.21 1.64
N ALA A 259 1.40 13.59 2.81
CA ALA A 259 0.71 12.32 2.97
C ALA A 259 -0.44 12.45 3.99
N GLY A 260 -1.55 13.06 3.55
CA GLY A 260 -2.77 13.23 4.34
C GLY A 260 -2.89 14.58 5.05
N SER A 261 -3.88 14.69 5.94
CA SER A 261 -4.15 15.90 6.73
C SER A 261 -4.43 15.54 8.19
N LEU A 262 -4.17 16.48 9.09
CA LEU A 262 -4.56 16.37 10.51
C LEU A 262 -5.14 17.70 10.98
N SER A 263 -6.12 17.65 11.87
CA SER A 263 -6.47 18.82 12.67
C SER A 263 -5.32 19.17 13.63
N LEU A 264 -5.27 20.42 14.08
CA LEU A 264 -4.30 20.86 15.11
C LEU A 264 -4.37 20.02 16.38
N LYS A 265 -5.58 19.55 16.75
CA LYS A 265 -5.80 18.72 17.94
C LYS A 265 -5.18 17.33 17.77
N GLU A 266 -5.37 16.70 16.61
CA GLU A 266 -4.78 15.40 16.30
C GLU A 266 -3.27 15.49 16.20
N LEU A 267 -2.73 16.52 15.54
CA LEU A 267 -1.28 16.74 15.47
C LEU A 267 -0.66 16.84 16.87
N SER A 268 -1.26 17.62 17.77
CA SER A 268 -0.78 17.73 19.16
C SER A 268 -0.82 16.38 19.87
N ALA A 269 -1.93 15.63 19.76
CA ALA A 269 -2.08 14.34 20.41
C ALA A 269 -1.08 13.29 19.89
N VAL A 270 -0.84 13.27 18.57
CA VAL A 270 0.18 12.40 17.96
C VAL A 270 1.56 12.71 18.51
N LEU A 271 1.97 13.99 18.52
CA LEU A 271 3.28 14.39 19.02
C LEU A 271 3.45 14.09 20.51
N ASP A 272 2.41 14.23 21.32
CA ASP A 272 2.42 13.92 22.76
C ASP A 272 2.44 12.41 23.05
N THR A 273 1.99 11.58 22.11
CA THR A 273 1.96 10.11 22.24
C THR A 273 3.27 9.44 21.85
N LEU A 274 4.17 10.16 21.17
CA LEU A 274 5.46 9.61 20.76
C LEU A 274 6.25 9.06 21.97
N PRO A 275 6.93 7.90 21.85
CA PRO A 275 7.73 7.31 22.92
C PRO A 275 9.10 8.00 23.07
N VAL A 276 9.15 9.29 22.74
CA VAL A 276 10.33 10.16 22.79
C VAL A 276 9.91 11.57 23.20
N ASP A 277 10.79 12.25 23.91
CA ASP A 277 10.68 13.68 24.14
C ASP A 277 11.29 14.42 22.95
N ILE A 278 10.57 15.39 22.39
CA ILE A 278 11.07 16.27 21.34
C ILE A 278 11.05 17.72 21.78
N THR A 279 12.07 18.47 21.42
CA THR A 279 12.15 19.93 21.59
C THR A 279 12.66 20.55 20.30
N PHE A 280 11.91 21.49 19.73
CA PHE A 280 12.30 22.20 18.51
C PHE A 280 12.85 23.59 18.85
N ILE A 281 13.99 23.89 18.24
CA ILE A 281 14.75 25.14 18.35
C ILE A 281 14.77 25.78 16.97
N ASP A 282 14.36 27.04 16.84
CA ASP A 282 14.34 27.75 15.56
C ASP A 282 15.71 28.32 15.15
N LEU A 283 15.71 29.06 14.03
CA LEU A 283 16.89 29.74 13.48
C LEU A 283 17.47 30.83 14.38
N ASP A 284 16.71 31.33 15.34
CA ASP A 284 17.18 32.33 16.32
C ASP A 284 17.68 31.65 17.60
N ASP A 285 17.93 30.33 17.55
CA ASP A 285 18.30 29.47 18.67
C ASP A 285 17.27 29.46 19.81
N ARG A 286 16.00 29.76 19.54
CA ARG A 286 14.94 29.84 20.54
C ARG A 286 14.12 28.56 20.57
N VAL A 287 13.79 28.11 21.78
CA VAL A 287 12.86 27.00 21.96
C VAL A 287 11.47 27.43 21.48
N ARG A 288 10.94 26.75 20.46
CA ARG A 288 9.62 27.03 19.89
C ARG A 288 8.56 26.04 20.27
N TYR A 289 8.95 24.80 20.51
CA TYR A 289 8.02 23.73 20.79
C TYR A 289 8.69 22.63 21.61
N PHE A 290 7.90 21.94 22.42
CA PHE A 290 8.22 20.64 22.98
C PHE A 290 6.92 19.84 23.16
N ASN A 291 6.97 18.52 23.00
CA ASN A 291 5.81 17.65 23.22
C ASN A 291 5.60 17.33 24.71
N GLN A 292 4.40 16.86 25.05
CA GLN A 292 3.98 16.43 26.39
C GLN A 292 4.04 14.91 26.59
N ALA A 293 5.19 14.28 26.31
CA ALA A 293 5.33 12.84 26.47
C ALA A 293 5.10 12.37 27.93
N PRO A 294 4.38 11.26 28.15
CA PRO A 294 3.98 10.80 29.49
C PRO A 294 5.15 10.38 30.39
N ASP A 295 6.23 9.82 29.82
CA ASP A 295 7.40 9.30 30.54
C ASP A 295 8.65 10.18 30.38
N ARG A 296 8.46 11.50 30.29
CA ARG A 296 9.54 12.46 30.00
C ARG A 296 10.76 12.30 30.92
N VAL A 297 11.95 12.30 30.32
CA VAL A 297 13.22 12.22 31.05
C VAL A 297 13.59 13.57 31.67
N PHE A 298 13.42 14.68 30.92
CA PHE A 298 13.79 16.02 31.36
C PHE A 298 12.58 16.94 31.48
N VAL A 299 12.18 17.27 32.70
CA VAL A 299 11.03 18.17 32.95
C VAL A 299 11.22 19.50 32.21
N ARG A 300 10.24 19.88 31.38
CA ARG A 300 10.17 21.21 30.75
C ARG A 300 8.93 21.95 31.26
N SER A 301 9.09 23.24 31.55
CA SER A 301 7.98 24.15 31.86
C SER A 301 7.64 24.97 30.62
N PRO A 302 6.37 25.32 30.34
CA PRO A 302 6.00 26.25 29.26
C PRO A 302 6.78 27.58 29.29
N ALA A 303 7.31 27.98 30.45
CA ALA A 303 8.15 29.16 30.60
C ALA A 303 9.46 29.12 29.77
N ILE A 304 9.87 27.97 29.22
CA ILE A 304 11.06 27.90 28.36
C ILE A 304 10.79 28.36 26.91
N ILE A 305 9.53 28.45 26.49
CA ILE A 305 9.21 28.86 25.12
C ILE A 305 9.72 30.30 24.88
N GLY A 306 10.44 30.49 23.78
CA GLY A 306 11.11 31.74 23.41
C GLY A 306 12.47 31.97 24.08
N ARG A 307 12.86 31.14 25.07
CA ARG A 307 14.18 31.18 25.68
C ARG A 307 15.22 30.62 24.71
N THR A 308 16.41 31.22 24.68
CA THR A 308 17.50 30.70 23.85
C THR A 308 18.07 29.40 24.44
N VAL A 309 18.45 28.46 23.59
CA VAL A 309 18.94 27.14 24.00
C VAL A 309 20.20 27.21 24.87
N GLN A 310 21.05 28.21 24.67
CA GLN A 310 22.24 28.44 25.48
C GLN A 310 21.90 28.71 26.94
N ASN A 311 20.80 29.45 27.20
CA ASN A 311 20.34 29.72 28.56
C ASN A 311 19.70 28.50 29.22
N CYS A 312 19.33 27.47 28.45
CA CYS A 312 18.81 26.21 28.97
C CYS A 312 19.91 25.23 29.42
N HIS A 313 21.19 25.55 29.20
CA HIS A 313 22.33 24.68 29.48
C HIS A 313 23.29 25.29 30.51
N PRO A 314 24.01 24.46 31.29
CA PRO A 314 25.09 24.94 32.16
C PRO A 314 26.21 25.61 31.37
N GLN A 315 26.88 26.61 31.96
CA GLN A 315 27.94 27.42 31.32
C GLN A 315 29.03 26.58 30.62
N LYS A 316 29.40 25.44 31.22
CA LYS A 316 30.41 24.52 30.68
C LYS A 316 30.03 23.85 29.35
N SER A 317 28.75 23.81 29.01
CA SER A 317 28.23 23.11 27.83
C SER A 317 27.91 24.05 26.66
N ILE A 318 27.85 25.37 26.89
CA ILE A 318 27.45 26.36 25.87
C ILE A 318 28.36 26.32 24.63
N ALA A 319 29.68 26.15 24.83
CA ALA A 319 30.62 26.07 23.72
C ALA A 319 30.34 24.87 22.78
N ALA A 320 29.95 23.72 23.36
CA ALA A 320 29.59 22.54 22.59
C ALA A 320 28.25 22.75 21.86
N VAL A 321 27.25 23.34 22.52
CA VAL A 321 25.94 23.66 21.93
C VAL A 321 26.12 24.57 20.71
N ASN A 322 26.83 25.69 20.85
CA ASN A 322 27.05 26.63 19.75
C ASN A 322 27.81 26.00 18.58
N ARG A 323 28.76 25.09 18.88
CA ARG A 323 29.47 24.36 17.83
C ARG A 323 28.53 23.46 17.04
N ILE A 324 27.68 22.69 17.72
CA ILE A 324 26.72 21.78 17.08
C ILE A 324 25.75 22.55 16.19
N LEU A 325 25.16 23.64 16.70
CA LEU A 325 24.21 24.47 15.94
C LEU A 325 24.84 25.03 14.68
N LYS A 326 26.09 25.51 14.76
CA LYS A 326 26.82 26.04 13.62
C LYS A 326 27.18 24.96 12.59
N GLU A 327 27.62 23.79 13.04
CA GLU A 327 27.92 22.65 12.16
C GLU A 327 26.64 22.18 11.43
N PHE A 328 25.47 22.23 12.09
CA PHE A 328 24.17 21.94 11.48
C PHE A 328 23.74 22.97 10.43
N GLU A 329 23.83 24.25 10.77
CA GLU A 329 23.49 25.36 9.86
C GLU A 329 24.33 25.30 8.58
N ASN A 330 25.63 25.04 8.72
CA ASN A 330 26.57 24.92 7.60
C ASN A 330 26.46 23.61 6.79
N GLY A 331 25.69 22.62 7.27
CA GLY A 331 25.64 21.29 6.64
C GLY A 331 26.92 20.46 6.84
N GLU A 332 27.72 20.77 7.86
CA GLU A 332 28.94 20.03 8.21
C GLU A 332 28.65 18.81 9.09
N ARG A 333 27.44 18.74 9.65
CA ARG A 333 26.98 17.65 10.52
C ARG A 333 25.49 17.41 10.31
N ASP A 334 25.09 16.14 10.36
CA ASP A 334 23.68 15.72 10.27
C ASP A 334 23.14 15.15 11.59
N GLU A 335 24.00 14.83 12.55
CA GLU A 335 23.58 14.43 13.90
C GLU A 335 24.65 14.66 14.97
N ALA A 336 24.19 14.93 16.20
CA ALA A 336 25.02 14.90 17.40
C ALA A 336 24.32 14.07 18.49
N GLU A 337 25.04 13.11 19.07
CA GLU A 337 24.43 12.12 19.94
C GLU A 337 25.18 11.97 21.26
N PHE A 338 24.40 11.73 22.33
CA PHE A 338 24.90 11.56 23.68
C PHE A 338 24.10 10.47 24.38
N TRP A 339 24.74 9.74 25.27
CA TRP A 339 24.05 8.82 26.17
C TRP A 339 24.55 9.02 27.60
N ILE A 340 23.62 9.07 28.54
CA ILE A 340 23.91 9.25 29.95
C ILE A 340 23.14 8.21 30.78
N ASN A 341 23.71 7.82 31.92
CA ASN A 341 23.02 7.00 32.89
C ASN A 341 22.54 7.90 34.02
N GLN A 342 21.22 7.95 34.23
CA GLN A 342 20.61 8.80 35.25
C GLN A 342 19.44 8.06 35.90
N GLY A 343 19.47 7.92 37.23
CA GLY A 343 18.37 7.32 37.99
C GLY A 343 18.02 5.89 37.58
N GLY A 344 19.02 5.09 37.16
CA GLY A 344 18.81 3.73 36.66
C GLY A 344 18.32 3.63 35.22
N LYS A 345 18.14 4.77 34.54
CA LYS A 345 17.78 4.85 33.11
C LYS A 345 19.00 5.11 32.25
N THR A 346 19.12 4.45 31.11
CA THR A 346 20.03 4.84 30.03
C THR A 346 19.27 5.79 29.09
N VAL A 347 19.61 7.07 29.18
CA VAL A 347 18.99 8.15 28.41
C VAL A 347 19.83 8.39 27.16
N TYR A 348 19.20 8.31 25.99
CA TYR A 348 19.79 8.62 24.70
C TYR A 348 19.25 9.95 24.19
N ILE A 349 20.15 10.86 23.83
CA ILE A 349 19.87 12.24 23.43
C ILE A 349 20.46 12.45 22.05
N ARG A 350 19.64 12.88 21.10
CA ARG A 350 20.04 13.18 19.73
C ARG A 350 19.67 14.62 19.40
N TYR A 351 20.54 15.29 18.67
CA TYR A 351 20.25 16.57 18.03
C TYR A 351 20.32 16.36 16.52
N LEU A 352 19.32 16.86 15.81
CA LEU A 352 19.14 16.68 14.38
C LEU A 352 18.84 18.04 13.73
N PRO A 353 19.48 18.41 12.61
CA PRO A 353 19.08 19.57 11.83
C PRO A 353 17.74 19.32 11.16
N VAL A 354 16.77 20.21 11.38
CA VAL A 354 15.50 20.22 10.65
C VAL A 354 15.73 20.97 9.36
N ARG A 355 15.52 20.30 8.21
CA ARG A 355 15.68 20.88 6.88
C ARG A 355 14.35 20.86 6.13
N GLY A 356 14.02 21.96 5.47
CA GLY A 356 12.86 22.10 4.60
C GLY A 356 13.15 21.68 3.15
N GLU A 357 12.27 22.09 2.24
CA GLU A 357 12.46 21.89 0.81
C GLU A 357 13.82 22.44 0.34
N SER A 358 14.43 21.73 -0.62
CA SER A 358 15.77 22.04 -1.13
C SER A 358 16.90 22.07 -0.09
N GLY A 359 16.70 21.45 1.08
CA GLY A 359 17.74 21.31 2.11
C GLY A 359 17.97 22.54 2.99
N VAL A 360 17.09 23.54 2.92
CA VAL A 360 17.18 24.77 3.72
C VAL A 360 17.09 24.43 5.21
N TYR A 361 18.08 24.83 6.01
CA TYR A 361 18.05 24.65 7.45
C TYR A 361 16.93 25.50 8.07
N LEU A 362 16.09 24.89 8.91
CA LEU A 362 14.95 25.51 9.59
C LEU A 362 15.13 25.60 11.11
N GLY A 363 16.11 24.88 11.67
CA GLY A 363 16.34 24.82 13.10
C GLY A 363 16.87 23.45 13.55
N THR A 364 16.88 23.20 14.85
CA THR A 364 17.37 21.95 15.44
C THR A 364 16.27 21.25 16.22
N LEU A 365 16.16 19.93 16.04
CA LEU A 365 15.34 19.04 16.85
C LEU A 365 16.21 18.32 17.88
N GLU A 366 15.93 18.51 19.16
CA GLU A 366 16.43 17.66 20.25
C GLU A 366 15.43 16.52 20.45
N VAL A 367 15.92 15.27 20.47
CA VAL A 367 15.15 14.06 20.74
C VAL A 367 15.77 13.34 21.94
N THR A 368 14.99 13.04 22.97
CA THR A 368 15.44 12.29 24.15
C THR A 368 14.59 11.04 24.35
N GLN A 369 15.23 9.91 24.65
CA GLN A 369 14.56 8.64 24.89
C GLN A 369 15.21 7.85 26.03
N ASP A 370 14.39 7.24 26.88
CA ASP A 370 14.83 6.18 27.79
C ASP A 370 14.91 4.86 27.03
N ILE A 371 16.12 4.42 26.69
CA ILE A 371 16.36 3.21 25.90
C ILE A 371 16.59 1.97 26.78
N THR A 372 16.36 2.06 28.10
CA THR A 372 16.65 0.96 29.03
C THR A 372 15.89 -0.31 28.67
N LYS A 373 14.59 -0.20 28.36
CA LYS A 373 13.76 -1.35 27.95
C LYS A 373 14.12 -1.84 26.55
N ILE A 374 14.46 -0.93 25.64
CA ILE A 374 14.86 -1.26 24.27
C ILE A 374 16.13 -2.12 24.28
N LYS A 375 17.10 -1.76 25.12
CA LYS A 375 18.34 -2.53 25.30
C LYS A 375 18.13 -3.93 25.89
N ALA A 376 16.97 -4.21 26.49
CA ALA A 376 16.64 -5.50 27.10
C ALA A 376 15.84 -6.41 26.17
N ILE A 377 15.50 -5.97 24.95
CA ILE A 377 14.78 -6.79 23.97
C ILE A 377 15.74 -7.86 23.43
N GLU A 378 15.29 -9.12 23.48
CA GLU A 378 15.97 -10.28 22.90
C GLU A 378 14.96 -11.13 22.11
N GLY A 379 15.44 -11.87 21.10
CA GLY A 379 14.59 -12.72 20.26
C GLY A 379 13.61 -11.94 19.39
N GLU A 380 12.42 -12.50 19.16
CA GLU A 380 11.38 -11.91 18.32
C GLU A 380 10.00 -12.05 18.99
N LYS A 381 9.16 -11.02 18.88
CA LYS A 381 7.73 -11.06 19.25
C LYS A 381 6.90 -10.71 18.02
N ARG A 382 6.27 -11.72 17.39
CA ARG A 382 5.52 -11.58 16.13
C ARG A 382 4.00 -11.51 16.29
N LEU A 383 3.49 -11.85 17.48
CA LEU A 383 2.07 -11.87 17.81
C LEU A 383 1.85 -11.11 19.13
N LEU A 384 0.63 -10.63 19.34
CA LEU A 384 0.18 -10.22 20.67
C LEU A 384 0.24 -11.42 21.62
N ASP A 385 0.35 -11.14 22.92
CA ASP A 385 0.46 -12.19 23.95
C ASP A 385 -0.58 -13.30 23.70
N ASP A 386 -0.13 -14.56 23.73
CA ASP A 386 -0.91 -15.74 23.34
C ASP A 386 -2.39 -15.64 23.79
N ILE A 387 -3.31 -15.55 22.83
CA ILE A 387 -4.76 -15.71 23.04
C ILE A 387 -5.10 -17.20 23.05
#